data_AF-A0A0Q6F1Q0-F1
#
_entry.id   AF-A0A0Q6F1Q0-F1
#
_cell.length_a   1.000
_cell.length_b   1.000
_cell.length_c   1.000
_cell.angle_alpha   90.00
_cell.angle_beta   90.00
_cell.angle_gamma   90.00
#
_symmetry.space_group_name_H-M   'P 1'
#
loop_
_entity.id
_entity.type
_entity.pdbx_description
1 polymer ?
#
loop_
_entity_poly.entity_id
_entity_poly.type
_entity_poly.pdbx_seq_one_letter_code
_entity_poly.pdbx_strand_id
1 'polypeptide(L)'
;MAVNRRRGEVAATIDGREQVLCLTLGALAELEDAFGADDLTALAGRFSSGRLSARDLMRVLAAGLRGAGTPADETAVASMRIEGGAAGAAAVAAALLTAAFGTPEGGAASPDP
;
A
#
# COMPACT_ATOMS: atom_id res chain seq x y z
N MET A 1 -4.89 13.81 -10.92
CA MET A 1 -3.95 14.61 -10.07
C MET A 1 -2.66 13.82 -9.98
N ALA A 2 -1.49 14.46 -10.08
CA ALA A 2 -0.22 13.72 -10.17
C ALA A 2 0.12 12.99 -8.86
N VAL A 3 0.32 11.68 -8.94
CA VAL A 3 0.75 10.82 -7.82
C VAL A 3 2.18 11.20 -7.37
N ASN A 4 2.35 11.54 -6.09
CA ASN A 4 3.66 11.86 -5.52
C ASN A 4 4.29 10.63 -4.87
N ARG A 5 5.07 9.86 -5.65
CA ARG A 5 5.83 8.72 -5.11
C ARG A 5 6.79 9.10 -3.96
N ARG A 6 7.28 10.36 -3.93
CA ARG A 6 8.09 10.89 -2.81
C ARG A 6 7.33 10.99 -1.48
N ARG A 7 5.99 11.03 -1.52
CA ARG A 7 5.11 11.05 -0.34
C ARG A 7 4.57 9.67 0.04
N GLY A 8 5.00 8.61 -0.64
CA GLY A 8 4.46 7.27 -0.44
C GLY A 8 3.14 7.01 -1.20
N GLU A 9 2.75 7.88 -2.12
CA GLU A 9 1.50 7.75 -2.88
C GLU A 9 1.65 6.76 -4.05
N VAL A 10 0.64 5.93 -4.25
CA VAL A 10 0.51 4.96 -5.34
C VAL A 10 -0.82 5.17 -6.04
N ALA A 11 -0.82 5.21 -7.37
CA ALA A 11 -2.03 5.29 -8.16
C ALA A 11 -2.52 3.88 -8.54
N ALA A 12 -3.83 3.66 -8.47
CA ALA A 12 -4.48 2.44 -8.91
C ALA A 12 -5.81 2.76 -9.61
N THR A 13 -6.13 2.00 -10.64
CA THR A 13 -7.44 2.06 -11.30
C THR A 13 -8.41 1.14 -10.57
N ILE A 14 -9.42 1.73 -9.93
CA ILE A 14 -10.44 1.04 -9.15
C ILE A 14 -11.82 1.47 -9.64
N ASP A 15 -12.65 0.52 -10.05
CA ASP A 15 -13.96 0.72 -10.69
C ASP A 15 -13.89 1.68 -11.90
N GLY A 16 -12.80 1.57 -12.67
CA GLY A 16 -12.56 2.41 -13.85
C GLY A 16 -12.19 3.85 -13.52
N ARG A 17 -11.91 4.17 -12.25
CA ARG A 17 -11.46 5.49 -11.81
C ARG A 17 -10.05 5.41 -11.26
N GLU A 18 -9.22 6.37 -11.64
CA GLU A 18 -7.89 6.53 -11.03
C GLU A 18 -8.06 7.03 -9.58
N GLN A 19 -7.60 6.21 -8.63
CA GLN A 19 -7.57 6.54 -7.22
C GLN A 19 -6.13 6.56 -6.72
N VAL A 20 -5.86 7.42 -5.75
CA VAL A 20 -4.56 7.48 -5.07
C VAL A 20 -4.68 6.74 -3.74
N LEU A 21 -3.68 5.96 -3.41
CA LEU A 21 -3.54 5.24 -2.16
C LEU A 21 -2.24 5.69 -1.48
N CYS A 22 -2.24 5.79 -0.16
CA CYS A 22 -1.07 6.17 0.62
C CYS A 22 -1.12 5.49 2.01
N LEU A 23 -0.03 4.86 2.42
CA LEU A 23 0.09 4.31 3.77
C LEU A 23 0.66 5.39 4.69
N THR A 24 -0.25 6.09 5.38
CA THR A 24 0.13 7.03 6.44
C THR A 24 0.52 6.28 7.71
N LEU A 25 1.15 6.96 8.67
CA LEU A 25 1.47 6.35 9.97
C LEU A 25 0.23 5.79 10.68
N GLY A 26 -0.93 6.47 10.57
CA GLY A 26 -2.20 5.95 11.10
C GLY A 26 -2.65 4.67 10.39
N ALA A 27 -2.56 4.65 9.05
CA ALA A 27 -2.87 3.45 8.27
C ALA A 27 -1.93 2.28 8.61
N LEU A 28 -0.64 2.55 8.85
CA LEU A 28 0.33 1.54 9.27
C LEU A 28 -0.01 0.98 10.66
N ALA A 29 -0.35 1.83 11.63
CA ALA A 29 -0.78 1.41 12.96
C ALA A 29 -2.04 0.54 12.93
N GLU A 30 -3.00 0.88 12.07
CA GLU A 30 -4.19 0.04 11.83
C GLU A 30 -3.82 -1.32 11.24
N LEU A 31 -2.81 -1.39 10.36
CA LEU A 31 -2.35 -2.66 9.80
C LEU A 31 -1.60 -3.50 10.85
N GLU A 32 -0.80 -2.89 11.73
CA GLU A 32 -0.14 -3.57 12.85
C GLU A 32 -1.17 -4.25 13.75
N ASP A 33 -2.19 -3.52 14.18
CA ASP A 33 -3.31 -4.07 14.96
C ASP A 33 -4.05 -5.18 14.20
N ALA A 34 -4.41 -4.93 12.93
CA ALA A 34 -5.17 -5.88 12.13
C ALA A 34 -4.41 -7.20 11.89
N PHE A 35 -3.08 -7.16 11.74
CA PHE A 35 -2.26 -8.34 11.51
C PHE A 35 -1.65 -8.93 12.79
N GLY A 36 -1.83 -8.28 13.94
CA GLY A 36 -1.19 -8.66 15.19
C GLY A 36 0.33 -8.61 15.11
N ALA A 37 0.87 -7.60 14.41
CA ALA A 37 2.30 -7.36 14.34
C ALA A 37 2.72 -6.44 15.50
N ASP A 38 3.76 -6.84 16.23
CA ASP A 38 4.28 -6.04 17.35
C ASP A 38 4.92 -4.72 16.90
N ASP A 39 5.50 -4.71 15.69
CA ASP A 39 6.20 -3.56 15.12
C ASP A 39 6.17 -3.57 13.58
N LEU A 40 6.44 -2.42 12.98
CA LEU A 40 6.60 -2.22 11.52
C LEU A 40 7.57 -3.21 10.86
N THR A 41 8.63 -3.64 11.56
CA THR A 41 9.58 -4.65 11.05
C THR A 41 8.91 -6.02 10.91
N ALA A 42 8.11 -6.43 11.89
CA ALA A 42 7.37 -7.69 11.84
C ALA A 42 6.31 -7.65 10.72
N LEU A 43 5.65 -6.49 10.58
CA LEU A 43 4.71 -6.22 9.51
C LEU A 43 5.37 -6.34 8.12
N ALA A 44 6.50 -5.66 7.90
CA ALA A 44 7.25 -5.73 6.65
C ALA A 44 7.76 -7.16 6.34
N GLY A 45 8.26 -7.88 7.34
CA GLY A 45 8.70 -9.28 7.19
C GLY A 45 7.57 -10.23 6.78
N ARG A 46 6.35 -10.02 7.30
CA ARG A 46 5.14 -10.76 6.89
C ARG A 46 4.85 -10.56 5.41
N PHE A 47 4.91 -9.32 4.93
CA PHE A 47 4.68 -8.98 3.53
C PHE A 47 5.74 -9.56 2.59
N SER A 48 7.02 -9.49 2.99
CA SER A 48 8.14 -10.03 2.20
C SER A 48 8.12 -11.56 2.08
N SER A 49 7.52 -12.25 3.05
CA SER A 49 7.40 -13.71 3.04
C SER A 49 6.43 -14.27 1.98
N GLY A 50 5.72 -13.41 1.23
CA GLY A 50 4.79 -13.83 0.16
C GLY A 50 3.51 -14.54 0.65
N ARG A 51 3.26 -14.55 1.97
CA ARG A 51 2.11 -15.23 2.59
C ARG A 51 0.89 -14.32 2.72
N LEU A 52 0.57 -13.57 1.67
CA LEU A 52 -0.60 -12.68 1.67
C LEU A 52 -1.81 -13.40 1.09
N SER A 53 -2.85 -13.51 1.91
CA SER A 53 -4.18 -13.91 1.47
C SER A 53 -4.90 -12.74 0.79
N ALA A 54 -5.98 -13.05 0.06
CA ALA A 54 -6.87 -12.01 -0.49
C ALA A 54 -7.39 -11.05 0.59
N ARG A 55 -7.60 -11.54 1.82
CA ARG A 55 -8.03 -10.70 2.96
C ARG A 55 -6.93 -9.74 3.40
N ASP A 56 -5.68 -10.19 3.44
CA ASP A 56 -4.55 -9.31 3.74
C ASP A 56 -4.44 -8.21 2.67
N LEU A 57 -4.62 -8.54 1.38
CA LEU A 57 -4.64 -7.56 0.30
C LEU A 57 -5.76 -6.53 0.48
N MET A 58 -6.99 -6.97 0.79
CA MET A 58 -8.12 -6.05 1.04
C MET A 58 -7.81 -5.09 2.19
N ARG A 59 -7.18 -5.56 3.27
CA ARG A 59 -6.78 -4.74 4.41
C ARG A 59 -5.77 -3.66 4.03
N VAL A 60 -4.71 -4.04 3.30
CA VAL A 60 -3.68 -3.08 2.85
C VAL A 60 -4.30 -2.03 1.93
N LEU A 61 -5.15 -2.44 0.99
CA LEU A 61 -5.81 -1.52 0.06
C LEU A 61 -6.78 -0.57 0.77
N ALA A 62 -7.59 -1.09 1.72
CA ALA A 62 -8.50 -0.28 2.50
C ALA A 62 -7.74 0.75 3.35
N ALA A 63 -6.64 0.34 4.00
CA ALA A 63 -5.77 1.25 4.75
C ALA A 63 -5.11 2.29 3.84
N GLY A 64 -4.65 1.90 2.65
CA GLY A 64 -4.08 2.81 1.66
C GLY A 64 -5.08 3.85 1.14
N LEU A 65 -6.33 3.44 0.87
CA LEU A 65 -7.41 4.36 0.48
C LEU A 65 -7.73 5.34 1.61
N ARG A 66 -7.86 4.86 2.85
CA ARG A 66 -8.10 5.72 4.02
C ARG A 66 -6.96 6.71 4.24
N GLY A 67 -5.71 6.27 4.12
CA GLY A 67 -4.54 7.14 4.25
C GLY A 67 -4.43 8.20 3.14
N ALA A 68 -5.03 7.97 1.97
CA ALA A 68 -5.17 8.98 0.91
C ALA A 68 -6.41 9.88 1.08
N GLY A 69 -7.22 9.69 2.13
CA GLY A 69 -8.42 10.46 2.42
C GLY A 69 -9.70 9.89 1.79
N THR A 70 -9.65 8.69 1.19
CA THR A 70 -10.83 7.99 0.68
C THR A 70 -11.38 7.05 1.76
N PRO A 71 -12.59 7.29 2.29
CA PRO A 71 -13.18 6.40 3.29
C PRO A 71 -13.57 5.07 2.65
N ALA A 72 -12.77 4.04 2.89
CA ALA A 72 -13.02 2.68 2.41
C ALA A 72 -12.68 1.67 3.52
N ASP A 73 -13.60 0.76 3.80
CA ASP A 73 -13.40 -0.39 4.69
C ASP A 73 -13.15 -1.68 3.89
N GLU A 74 -12.83 -2.79 4.57
CA GLU A 74 -12.60 -4.10 3.93
C GLU A 74 -13.79 -4.52 3.04
N THR A 75 -15.03 -4.23 3.45
CA THR A 75 -16.25 -4.58 2.70
C THR A 75 -16.41 -3.76 1.44
N ALA A 76 -16.10 -2.46 1.51
CA ALA A 76 -16.07 -1.59 0.34
C ALA A 76 -15.05 -2.10 -0.68
N VAL A 77 -13.84 -2.43 -0.24
CA VAL A 77 -12.79 -2.96 -1.12
C VAL A 77 -13.16 -4.32 -1.70
N ALA A 78 -13.84 -5.19 -0.94
CA ALA A 78 -14.33 -6.48 -1.44
C ALA A 78 -15.31 -6.34 -2.63
N SER A 79 -16.01 -5.21 -2.72
CA SER A 79 -16.95 -4.92 -3.82
C SER A 79 -16.31 -4.14 -4.97
N MET A 80 -15.08 -3.64 -4.80
CA MET A 80 -14.38 -2.83 -5.79
C MET A 80 -13.72 -3.68 -6.87
N ARG A 81 -13.68 -3.16 -8.11
CA ARG A 81 -12.94 -3.78 -9.21
C ARG A 81 -11.60 -3.10 -9.46
N ILE A 82 -10.53 -3.75 -9.05
CA ILE A 82 -9.16 -3.31 -9.31
C ILE A 82 -8.75 -3.78 -10.70
N GLU A 83 -8.17 -2.89 -11.49
CA GLU A 83 -7.62 -3.25 -12.80
C GLU A 83 -6.55 -4.34 -12.65
N GLY A 84 -6.60 -5.37 -13.51
CA GLY A 84 -5.74 -6.56 -13.37
C GLY A 84 -6.19 -7.55 -12.28
N GLY A 85 -7.34 -7.33 -11.65
CA GLY A 85 -7.95 -8.26 -10.69
C GLY A 85 -7.05 -8.52 -9.48
N ALA A 86 -6.94 -9.78 -9.05
CA ALA A 86 -6.13 -10.17 -7.90
C ALA A 86 -4.63 -9.85 -8.08
N ALA A 87 -4.10 -9.99 -9.30
CA ALA A 87 -2.71 -9.67 -9.59
C ALA A 87 -2.45 -8.16 -9.52
N GLY A 88 -3.37 -7.35 -10.05
CA GLY A 88 -3.31 -5.89 -9.92
C GLY A 88 -3.43 -5.43 -8.47
N ALA A 89 -4.34 -6.02 -7.71
CA ALA A 89 -4.48 -5.77 -6.27
C ALA A 89 -3.17 -6.06 -5.52
N ALA A 90 -2.53 -7.21 -5.80
CA ALA A 90 -1.24 -7.57 -5.22
C ALA A 90 -0.13 -6.59 -5.63
N ALA A 91 -0.10 -6.16 -6.90
CA ALA A 91 0.88 -5.19 -7.38
C ALA A 91 0.73 -3.82 -6.70
N VAL A 92 -0.50 -3.33 -6.53
CA VAL A 92 -0.77 -2.07 -5.81
C VAL A 92 -0.38 -2.18 -4.34
N ALA A 93 -0.74 -3.28 -3.67
CA ALA A 93 -0.34 -3.51 -2.28
C ALA A 93 1.19 -3.57 -2.14
N ALA A 94 1.89 -4.30 -3.02
CA ALA A 94 3.34 -4.37 -3.02
C ALA A 94 4.00 -2.99 -3.26
N ALA A 95 3.43 -2.18 -4.17
CA ALA A 95 3.90 -0.82 -4.42
C ALA A 95 3.71 0.08 -3.21
N LEU A 96 2.57 -0.01 -2.50
CA LEU A 96 2.32 0.75 -1.28
C LEU A 96 3.31 0.40 -0.17
N LEU A 97 3.55 -0.89 0.02
CA LEU A 97 4.49 -1.39 1.02
C LEU A 97 5.93 -0.99 0.68
N THR A 98 6.30 -1.05 -0.59
CA THR A 98 7.60 -0.55 -1.06
C THR A 98 7.71 0.96 -0.84
N ALA A 99 6.63 1.71 -1.03
CA ALA A 99 6.64 3.15 -0.81
C ALA A 99 6.69 3.54 0.68
N ALA A 100 6.17 2.68 1.57
CA ALA A 100 6.17 2.89 3.02
C ALA A 100 7.45 2.39 3.72
N PHE A 101 7.97 1.23 3.30
CA PHE A 101 9.08 0.53 3.95
C PHE A 101 10.34 0.44 3.12
N GLY A 102 10.25 0.65 1.80
CA GLY A 102 11.41 0.64 0.92
C GLY A 102 12.32 1.80 1.23
N THR A 103 13.62 1.52 1.36
CA THR A 103 14.65 2.56 1.37
C THR A 103 14.50 3.40 0.10
N PRO A 104 14.62 4.74 0.17
CA PRO A 104 14.85 5.54 -1.01
C PRO A 104 16.23 5.16 -1.56
N GLU A 105 16.31 4.09 -2.35
CA GLU A 105 17.52 3.78 -3.11
C GLU A 105 17.67 4.87 -4.17
N GLY A 106 18.72 5.69 -4.04
CA GLY A 106 19.16 6.58 -5.11
C GLY A 106 18.81 8.06 -4.97
N GLY A 107 18.99 8.64 -3.79
CA GLY A 107 19.66 9.95 -3.78
C GLY A 107 21.07 9.71 -4.30
N ALA A 108 21.27 9.92 -5.61
CA ALA A 108 22.58 9.81 -6.23
C ALA A 108 23.57 10.68 -5.44
N ALA A 109 24.44 10.03 -4.68
CA ALA A 109 25.79 10.53 -4.51
C ALA A 109 26.35 10.59 -5.93
N SER A 110 26.35 11.77 -6.53
CA SER A 110 27.26 12.03 -7.64
C SER A 110 28.67 11.84 -7.08
N PRO A 111 29.47 10.88 -7.58
CA PRO A 111 30.90 11.05 -7.50
C PRO A 111 31.28 12.16 -8.49
N ASP A 112 32.15 13.04 -8.01
CA ASP A 112 32.90 14.12 -8.66
C ASP A 112 33.13 14.04 -10.18
N PRO A 113 33.40 15.21 -10.79
CA PRO A 113 34.81 15.51 -11.07
C PRO A 113 35.38 16.73 -10.35
#